data_AF-A0A1V8TAS3-F1
#
_entry.id   AF-A0A1V8TAS3-F1
#
_cell.length_a   1.000
_cell.length_b   1.000
_cell.length_c   1.000
_cell.angle_alpha   90.00
_cell.angle_beta   90.00
_cell.angle_gamma   90.00
#
_symmetry.space_group_name_H-M   'P 1'
#
loop_
_entity.id
_entity.type
_entity.pdbx_description
1 polymer ?
#
loop_
_entity_poly.entity_id
_entity_poly.type
_entity_poly.pdbx_seq_one_letter_code
_entity_poly.pdbx_strand_id
1 'polypeptide(L)'
;MDRMDVAFAEGLEVSSQPPPLLFLNSLPSYVKAKVWAVYLHILEMEGEEPLIYIGSATEKYSGMALRITEYRKGNKLPQYMKPALEKGYKITHTTLLAQCKIPPEGIMPQARARDKNYGMNTACPWPRESFEWGGLGGHSPIDESVRGDSALSPEGLAAEAQAAAEKNRKRTADARDAARVAVGKKPGTKHQPVTAGTKKRNADKYRAKQLRDRANRVFYCNICDVSCTHQSRLDEHMRGGPHLKMVQGLNGKDRNQAQHRLRDAQNHERDAQRDRARAQHKH
;
A
#
# COMPACT_ATOMS: atom_id res chain seq x y z
N MET A 1 12.57 -29.16 20.02
CA MET A 1 12.47 -27.96 19.16
C MET A 1 10.99 -27.68 18.98
N ASP A 2 10.50 -26.54 19.45
CA ASP A 2 9.12 -26.12 19.14
C ASP A 2 9.05 -25.83 17.64
N ARG A 3 8.44 -26.78 16.92
CA ARG A 3 8.22 -26.71 15.49
C ARG A 3 7.28 -25.54 15.22
N MET A 4 7.63 -24.68 14.26
CA MET A 4 6.76 -23.56 13.89
C MET A 4 5.37 -24.07 13.51
N ASP A 5 4.35 -23.51 14.13
CA ASP A 5 2.96 -23.83 13.83
C ASP A 5 2.56 -23.12 12.52
N VAL A 6 2.82 -23.81 11.41
CA VAL A 6 2.56 -23.33 10.05
C VAL A 6 1.23 -23.90 9.58
N ALA A 7 0.27 -23.02 9.34
CA ALA A 7 -1.00 -23.36 8.70
C ALA A 7 -0.84 -23.27 7.18
N PHE A 8 -1.19 -24.35 6.47
CA PHE A 8 -1.24 -24.39 5.01
C PHE A 8 -2.66 -24.10 4.52
N ALA A 9 -2.81 -23.59 3.30
CA ALA A 9 -4.12 -23.51 2.67
C ALA A 9 -4.71 -24.91 2.48
N GLU A 10 -6.01 -25.04 2.76
CA GLU A 10 -6.72 -26.29 2.57
C GLU A 10 -6.70 -26.73 1.10
N GLY A 11 -6.56 -28.03 0.86
CA GLY A 11 -6.50 -28.61 -0.48
C GLY A 11 -5.12 -28.52 -1.16
N LEU A 12 -4.10 -27.91 -0.54
CA LEU A 12 -2.71 -28.11 -0.96
C LEU A 12 -2.20 -29.48 -0.51
N GLU A 13 -2.61 -30.52 -1.23
CA GLU A 13 -2.10 -31.88 -1.06
C GLU A 13 -1.03 -32.22 -2.10
N VAL A 14 -0.18 -33.19 -1.79
CA VAL A 14 0.81 -33.71 -2.74
C VAL A 14 0.06 -34.46 -3.84
N SER A 15 0.05 -33.91 -5.06
CA SER A 15 -0.65 -34.45 -6.22
C SER A 15 0.32 -34.84 -7.35
N SER A 16 -0.08 -35.82 -8.16
CA SER A 16 0.63 -36.20 -9.39
C SER A 16 0.48 -35.17 -10.52
N GLN A 17 -0.43 -34.19 -10.38
CA GLN A 17 -0.68 -33.13 -11.35
C GLN A 17 -0.59 -31.74 -10.70
N PRO A 18 -0.17 -30.71 -11.46
CA PRO A 18 -0.13 -29.35 -10.95
C PRO A 18 -1.53 -28.86 -10.57
N PRO A 19 -1.63 -27.98 -9.56
CA PRO A 19 -2.90 -27.40 -9.18
C PRO A 19 -3.47 -26.59 -10.36
N PRO A 20 -4.72 -26.84 -10.77
CA PRO A 20 -5.34 -26.11 -11.87
C PRO A 20 -5.53 -24.64 -11.49
N LEU A 21 -5.54 -23.75 -12.48
CA LEU A 21 -5.69 -22.31 -12.22
C LEU A 21 -7.00 -22.00 -11.49
N LEU A 22 -8.07 -22.74 -11.82
CA LEU A 22 -9.37 -22.63 -11.16
C LEU A 22 -9.29 -22.92 -9.65
N PHE A 23 -8.51 -23.92 -9.24
CA PHE A 23 -8.30 -24.21 -7.83
C PHE A 23 -7.57 -23.05 -7.15
N LEU A 24 -6.49 -22.54 -7.76
CA LEU A 24 -5.73 -21.43 -7.19
C LEU A 24 -6.56 -20.15 -7.05
N ASN A 25 -7.45 -19.86 -8.01
CA ASN A 25 -8.40 -18.75 -7.93
C ASN A 25 -9.52 -18.97 -6.90
N SER A 26 -9.84 -20.23 -6.56
CA SER A 26 -10.83 -20.57 -5.54
C SER A 26 -10.32 -20.38 -4.11
N LEU A 27 -8.99 -20.32 -3.93
CA LEU A 27 -8.39 -20.12 -2.62
C LEU A 27 -8.80 -18.76 -2.03
N PRO A 28 -8.86 -18.63 -0.69
CA PRO A 28 -9.24 -17.39 -0.05
C PRO A 28 -8.34 -16.23 -0.47
N SER A 29 -8.96 -15.13 -0.89
CA SER A 29 -8.23 -13.90 -1.16
C SER A 29 -7.60 -13.35 0.12
N TYR A 30 -6.37 -12.88 0.00
CA TYR A 30 -5.61 -12.30 1.10
C TYR A 30 -6.36 -11.13 1.75
N VAL A 31 -6.54 -11.24 3.07
CA VAL A 31 -6.96 -10.15 3.95
C VAL A 31 -5.77 -9.69 4.77
N LYS A 32 -5.67 -8.38 4.99
CA LYS A 32 -4.54 -7.75 5.67
C LYS A 32 -4.25 -8.40 7.03
N ALA A 33 -3.08 -9.04 7.17
CA ALA A 33 -2.68 -9.73 8.39
C ALA A 33 -1.19 -9.52 8.72
N LYS A 34 -0.85 -9.51 10.01
CA LYS A 34 0.54 -9.43 10.50
C LYS A 34 1.09 -10.84 10.76
N VAL A 35 1.39 -11.53 9.67
CA VAL A 35 1.91 -12.91 9.68
C VAL A 35 3.15 -13.03 8.82
N TRP A 36 3.95 -14.06 9.08
CA TRP A 36 4.82 -14.62 8.06
C TRP A 36 3.95 -15.45 7.12
N ALA A 37 4.21 -15.37 5.82
CA ALA A 37 3.49 -16.20 4.86
C ALA A 37 4.28 -16.45 3.58
N VAL A 38 3.98 -17.59 2.96
CA VAL A 38 4.17 -17.85 1.54
C VAL A 38 2.87 -17.48 0.84
N TYR A 39 2.95 -16.58 -0.13
CA TYR A 39 1.81 -16.03 -0.85
C TYR A 39 1.98 -16.22 -2.35
N LEU A 40 0.85 -16.25 -3.05
CA LEU A 40 0.76 -16.41 -4.49
C LEU A 40 -0.01 -15.23 -5.07
N HIS A 41 0.52 -14.63 -6.13
CA HIS A 41 -0.15 -13.65 -6.98
C HIS A 41 -0.49 -14.28 -8.33
N ILE A 42 -1.74 -14.12 -8.76
CA ILE A 42 -2.17 -14.42 -10.13
C ILE A 42 -2.25 -13.10 -10.89
N LEU A 43 -1.59 -13.07 -12.05
CA LEU A 43 -1.53 -11.93 -12.94
C LEU A 43 -2.22 -12.31 -14.24
N GLU A 44 -3.19 -11.50 -14.67
CA GLU A 44 -3.98 -11.76 -15.87
C GLU A 44 -3.92 -10.56 -16.82
N MET A 45 -3.97 -10.88 -18.11
CA MET A 45 -4.07 -9.93 -19.22
C MET A 45 -5.00 -10.55 -20.26
N GLU A 46 -5.90 -9.75 -20.82
CA GLU A 46 -6.88 -10.23 -21.80
C GLU A 46 -6.17 -10.79 -23.05
N GLY A 47 -6.54 -12.00 -23.45
CA GLY A 47 -5.97 -12.68 -24.62
C GLY A 47 -4.61 -13.34 -24.40
N GLU A 48 -4.07 -13.34 -23.19
CA GLU A 48 -2.78 -13.99 -22.88
C GLU A 48 -2.83 -14.95 -21.69
N GLU A 49 -1.80 -15.79 -21.60
CA GLU A 49 -1.66 -16.79 -20.55
C GLU A 49 -1.54 -16.15 -19.16
N PRO A 50 -2.30 -16.61 -18.15
CA PRO A 50 -2.12 -16.15 -16.78
C PRO A 50 -0.72 -16.43 -16.25
N LEU A 51 -0.19 -15.49 -15.47
CA LEU A 51 1.15 -15.58 -14.90
C LEU A 51 1.07 -15.66 -13.38
N ILE A 52 1.90 -16.52 -12.78
CA ILE A 52 1.94 -16.73 -11.34
C ILE A 52 3.27 -16.27 -10.76
N TYR A 53 3.19 -15.57 -9.63
CA TYR A 53 4.34 -15.27 -8.78
C TYR A 53 4.11 -15.81 -7.37
N ILE A 54 5.07 -16.60 -6.87
CA ILE A 54 5.10 -17.07 -5.49
C ILE A 54 6.23 -16.34 -4.77
N GLY A 55 5.91 -15.81 -3.59
CA GLY A 55 6.89 -15.11 -2.75
C GLY A 55 6.70 -15.42 -1.28
N SER A 56 7.69 -15.04 -0.47
CA SER A 56 7.60 -15.07 0.99
C SER A 56 7.88 -13.68 1.57
N ALA A 57 7.38 -13.40 2.77
CA ALA A 57 7.67 -12.14 3.46
C ALA A 57 7.76 -12.31 4.97
N THR A 58 8.86 -11.81 5.55
CA THR A 58 9.21 -11.91 6.98
C THR A 58 9.43 -10.51 7.62
N GLU A 59 8.70 -9.47 7.19
CA GLU A 59 8.95 -8.11 7.69
C GLU A 59 8.43 -7.94 9.13
N LYS A 60 9.23 -7.34 10.02
CA LYS A 60 8.97 -7.28 11.47
C LYS A 60 7.70 -6.51 11.84
N TYR A 61 7.47 -5.34 11.24
CA TYR A 61 6.46 -4.40 11.70
C TYR A 61 5.07 -4.72 11.15
N SER A 62 5.02 -5.07 9.88
CA SER A 62 3.78 -5.25 9.10
C SER A 62 3.63 -6.68 8.56
N GLY A 63 4.62 -7.56 8.76
CA GLY A 63 4.63 -8.88 8.14
C GLY A 63 4.59 -8.78 6.63
N MET A 64 3.85 -9.69 6.03
CA MET A 64 3.62 -9.71 4.60
C MET A 64 2.72 -8.56 4.09
N ALA A 65 1.93 -7.91 4.94
CA ALA A 65 1.03 -6.82 4.52
C ALA A 65 1.74 -5.64 3.84
N LEU A 66 2.95 -5.29 4.29
CA LEU A 66 3.74 -4.25 3.64
C LEU A 66 4.11 -4.67 2.22
N ARG A 67 4.50 -5.95 2.02
CA ARG A 67 4.96 -6.44 0.73
C ARG A 67 3.86 -6.40 -0.32
N ILE A 68 2.66 -6.88 0.02
CA ILE A 68 1.50 -6.81 -0.87
C ILE A 68 1.14 -5.35 -1.19
N THR A 69 1.22 -4.46 -0.20
CA THR A 69 0.95 -3.03 -0.41
C THR A 69 1.96 -2.39 -1.37
N GLU A 70 3.25 -2.73 -1.25
CA GLU A 70 4.29 -2.22 -2.13
C GLU A 70 4.07 -2.70 -3.57
N TYR A 71 3.77 -3.98 -3.78
CA TYR A 71 3.52 -4.53 -5.11
C TYR A 71 2.28 -3.90 -5.78
N ARG A 72 1.18 -3.74 -5.04
CA ARG A 72 -0.02 -3.03 -5.53
C ARG A 72 0.24 -1.57 -5.90
N LYS A 73 1.25 -0.94 -5.30
CA LYS A 73 1.70 0.42 -5.64
C LYS A 73 2.75 0.46 -6.75
N GLY A 74 3.17 -0.68 -7.28
CA GLY A 74 4.25 -0.78 -8.25
C GLY A 74 5.65 -0.56 -7.65
N ASN A 75 5.79 -0.61 -6.32
CA ASN A 75 7.04 -0.40 -5.62
C ASN A 75 7.76 -1.73 -5.33
N LYS A 76 9.09 -1.72 -5.42
CA LYS A 76 9.97 -2.86 -5.05
C LYS A 76 9.55 -4.18 -5.70
N LEU A 77 9.02 -4.11 -6.92
CA LEU A 77 8.50 -5.26 -7.66
C LEU A 77 9.59 -6.32 -7.89
N PRO A 78 9.23 -7.62 -7.86
CA PRO A 78 10.11 -8.70 -8.30
C PRO A 78 10.60 -8.48 -9.74
N GLN A 79 11.81 -8.98 -10.03
CA GLN A 79 12.51 -8.77 -11.29
C GLN A 79 11.64 -9.07 -12.53
N TYR A 80 10.90 -10.18 -12.51
CA TYR A 80 10.07 -10.60 -13.65
C TYR A 80 8.62 -10.12 -13.56
N MET A 81 8.15 -9.76 -12.36
CA MET A 81 6.81 -9.18 -12.19
C MET A 81 6.74 -7.76 -12.78
N LYS A 82 7.83 -6.98 -12.66
CA LYS A 82 7.85 -5.61 -13.18
C LYS A 82 7.60 -5.54 -14.71
N PRO A 83 8.35 -6.27 -15.57
CA PRO A 83 8.07 -6.29 -17.00
C PRO A 83 6.66 -6.79 -17.34
N ALA A 84 6.13 -7.78 -16.61
CA ALA A 84 4.77 -8.26 -16.82
C ALA A 84 3.73 -7.16 -16.57
N LEU A 85 3.86 -6.44 -15.46
CA LEU A 85 2.98 -5.31 -15.14
C LEU A 85 3.14 -4.15 -16.16
N GLU A 86 4.36 -3.90 -16.64
CA GLU A 86 4.62 -2.91 -17.69
C GLU A 86 4.03 -3.32 -19.05
N LYS A 87 3.98 -4.63 -19.36
CA LYS A 87 3.33 -5.19 -20.56
C LYS A 87 1.80 -5.03 -20.53
N GLY A 88 1.19 -4.91 -19.34
CA GLY A 88 -0.25 -4.70 -19.17
C GLY A 88 -0.96 -5.72 -18.27
N TYR A 89 -0.23 -6.68 -17.71
CA TYR A 89 -0.79 -7.63 -16.74
C TYR A 89 -1.26 -6.92 -15.47
N LYS A 90 -2.30 -7.45 -14.84
CA LYS A 90 -2.83 -6.95 -13.57
C LYS A 90 -2.84 -8.08 -12.54
N ILE A 91 -2.46 -7.77 -11.30
CA ILE A 91 -2.64 -8.71 -10.18
C ILE A 91 -4.14 -8.79 -9.90
N THR A 92 -4.79 -9.88 -10.29
CA THR A 92 -6.23 -10.09 -10.12
C THR A 92 -6.56 -10.86 -8.85
N HIS A 93 -5.68 -11.79 -8.46
CA HIS A 93 -5.86 -12.58 -7.26
C HIS A 93 -4.58 -12.65 -6.41
N THR A 94 -4.75 -12.76 -5.10
CA THR A 94 -3.66 -12.95 -4.14
C THR A 94 -4.13 -13.86 -3.03
N THR A 95 -3.42 -14.95 -2.79
CA THR A 95 -3.78 -15.92 -1.75
C THR A 95 -2.56 -16.33 -0.91
N LEU A 96 -2.81 -16.95 0.24
CA LEU A 96 -1.79 -17.41 1.18
C LEU A 96 -1.71 -18.93 1.10
N LEU A 97 -0.56 -19.46 0.68
CA LEU A 97 -0.33 -20.90 0.59
C LEU A 97 0.07 -21.48 1.96
N ALA A 98 0.82 -20.70 2.75
CA ALA A 98 1.22 -21.06 4.09
C ALA A 98 1.39 -19.80 4.95
N GLN A 99 1.06 -19.88 6.25
CA GLN A 99 1.24 -18.76 7.18
C GLN A 99 1.54 -19.21 8.62
N CYS A 100 2.26 -18.38 9.36
CA CYS A 100 2.44 -18.54 10.81
C CYS A 100 2.65 -17.18 11.49
N LYS A 101 2.63 -17.17 12.83
CA LYS A 101 3.04 -15.99 13.61
C LYS A 101 4.49 -15.65 13.29
N ILE A 102 4.79 -14.36 13.17
CA ILE A 102 6.16 -13.91 12.89
C ILE A 102 7.07 -14.39 14.02
N PRO A 103 8.15 -15.15 13.71
CA PRO A 103 9.07 -15.64 14.72
C PRO A 103 9.78 -14.49 15.46
N PRO A 104 10.08 -14.61 16.76
CA PRO A 104 10.97 -13.70 17.46
C PRO A 104 12.35 -13.57 16.78
N GLU A 105 12.98 -12.41 16.91
CA GLU A 105 14.20 -12.05 16.16
C GLU A 105 15.37 -13.02 16.37
N GLY A 106 15.50 -13.56 17.58
CA GLY A 106 16.55 -14.52 17.94
C GLY A 106 16.38 -15.89 17.30
N ILE A 107 15.21 -16.24 16.76
CA ILE A 107 14.99 -17.53 16.09
C ILE A 107 14.83 -17.39 14.58
N MET A 108 14.90 -16.19 14.02
CA MET A 108 14.73 -15.95 12.58
C MET A 108 15.80 -16.63 11.71
N PRO A 109 17.09 -16.69 12.09
CA PRO A 109 18.07 -17.48 11.36
C PRO A 109 17.76 -18.99 11.44
N GLN A 110 17.31 -19.48 12.60
CA GLN A 110 16.88 -20.87 12.79
C GLN A 110 15.56 -21.21 12.04
N ALA A 111 14.66 -20.25 11.90
CA ALA A 111 13.45 -20.35 11.09
C ALA A 111 13.76 -20.54 9.59
N ARG A 112 14.86 -19.91 9.16
CA ARG A 112 15.42 -19.99 7.82
C ARG A 112 16.36 -21.19 7.66
N ALA A 113 16.91 -21.69 8.77
CA ALA A 113 17.77 -22.86 8.84
C ALA A 113 16.98 -24.14 8.62
N ARG A 114 17.05 -24.65 7.40
CA ARG A 114 16.44 -25.91 7.00
C ARG A 114 17.39 -26.57 6.01
N ASP A 115 17.55 -27.88 6.10
CA ASP A 115 18.50 -28.65 5.29
C ASP A 115 18.43 -28.27 3.80
N LYS A 116 19.60 -28.15 3.18
CA LYS A 116 19.82 -27.58 1.82
C LYS A 116 18.91 -28.13 0.72
N ASN A 117 18.37 -29.33 0.89
CA ASN A 117 17.68 -30.02 -0.18
C ASN A 117 16.21 -30.34 0.11
N TYR A 118 15.70 -30.20 1.35
CA TYR A 118 14.32 -30.60 1.74
C TYR A 118 13.82 -31.99 1.26
N GLY A 119 14.68 -32.88 0.73
CA GLY A 119 14.22 -34.04 -0.05
C GLY A 119 13.49 -33.67 -1.37
N MET A 120 13.55 -32.41 -1.80
CA MET A 120 12.88 -31.84 -2.97
C MET A 120 13.85 -31.55 -4.13
N ASN A 121 14.86 -32.40 -4.34
CA ASN A 121 15.87 -32.26 -5.40
C ASN A 121 15.31 -32.31 -6.84
N THR A 122 13.99 -32.42 -6.99
CA THR A 122 13.21 -32.20 -8.21
C THR A 122 12.17 -31.11 -7.91
N ALA A 123 12.62 -29.85 -7.84
CA ALA A 123 11.87 -28.67 -7.35
C ALA A 123 10.61 -28.26 -8.13
N CYS A 124 10.17 -29.10 -9.06
CA CYS A 124 8.82 -29.12 -9.58
C CYS A 124 8.58 -30.54 -10.11
N PRO A 125 7.66 -31.33 -9.51
CA PRO A 125 7.42 -32.70 -9.95
C PRO A 125 6.71 -32.77 -11.32
N TRP A 126 6.28 -31.63 -11.86
CA TRP A 126 5.47 -31.54 -13.06
C TRP A 126 6.25 -30.93 -14.23
N PRO A 127 6.09 -31.43 -15.48
CA PRO A 127 6.66 -30.81 -16.68
C PRO A 127 6.17 -29.37 -16.88
N ARG A 128 6.97 -28.51 -17.51
CA ARG A 128 6.61 -27.09 -17.71
C ARG A 128 5.36 -26.93 -18.58
N GLU A 129 5.16 -27.85 -19.50
CA GLU A 129 4.05 -27.90 -20.45
C GLU A 129 2.73 -28.38 -19.79
N SER A 130 2.82 -28.94 -18.58
CA SER A 130 1.65 -29.41 -17.83
C SER A 130 0.92 -28.29 -17.06
N PHE A 131 1.50 -27.09 -17.04
CA PHE A 131 0.90 -25.93 -16.37
C PHE A 131 -0.01 -25.16 -17.32
N GLU A 132 -1.16 -24.72 -16.81
CA GLU A 132 -2.08 -23.80 -17.50
C GLU A 132 -1.64 -22.33 -17.40
N TRP A 133 -0.49 -22.07 -16.77
CA TRP A 133 -0.02 -20.74 -16.40
C TRP A 133 1.51 -20.64 -16.44
N GLY A 134 2.01 -19.43 -16.71
CA GLY A 134 3.44 -19.13 -16.71
C GLY A 134 3.98 -18.75 -15.33
N GLY A 135 5.30 -18.81 -15.14
CA GLY A 135 5.98 -18.50 -13.88
C GLY A 135 6.80 -17.21 -13.92
N LEU A 136 6.64 -16.36 -12.90
CA LEU A 136 7.40 -15.10 -12.70
C LEU A 136 8.43 -15.20 -11.55
N GLY A 137 8.62 -16.39 -10.99
CA GLY A 137 9.64 -16.64 -9.98
C GLY A 137 11.05 -16.60 -10.59
N GLY A 138 11.93 -15.78 -10.02
CA GLY A 138 13.32 -15.65 -10.48
C GLY A 138 14.37 -16.31 -9.59
N HIS A 139 13.93 -16.82 -8.44
CA HIS A 139 14.74 -17.53 -7.45
C HIS A 139 13.83 -18.56 -6.79
N SER A 140 14.35 -19.75 -6.54
CA SER A 140 13.69 -20.71 -5.67
C SER A 140 14.07 -20.39 -4.22
N PRO A 141 13.12 -20.25 -3.29
CA PRO A 141 13.42 -20.16 -1.86
C PRO A 141 14.19 -21.39 -1.33
N ILE A 142 14.20 -22.49 -2.10
CA ILE A 142 14.94 -23.73 -1.82
C ILE A 142 16.44 -23.56 -2.13
N ASP A 143 16.78 -22.78 -3.16
CA ASP A 143 18.18 -22.53 -3.58
C ASP A 143 18.82 -21.35 -2.83
N GLU A 144 18.03 -20.61 -2.03
CA GLU A 144 18.53 -19.56 -1.17
C GLU A 144 19.33 -20.16 -0.01
N SER A 145 20.66 -20.05 -0.05
CA SER A 145 21.50 -20.39 1.10
C SER A 145 21.10 -19.58 2.33
N VAL A 146 20.92 -20.27 3.46
CA VAL A 146 20.66 -19.64 4.76
C VAL A 146 21.85 -18.76 5.11
N ARG A 147 21.61 -17.46 5.27
CA ARG A 147 22.63 -16.52 5.74
C ARG A 147 22.65 -16.52 7.26
N GLY A 148 23.77 -16.95 7.84
CA GLY A 148 24.00 -17.02 9.29
C GLY A 148 24.26 -18.45 9.75
N ASP A 149 24.93 -18.59 10.89
CA ASP A 149 25.15 -19.90 11.50
C ASP A 149 23.94 -20.25 12.38
N SER A 150 23.18 -21.26 11.97
CA SER A 150 21.98 -21.71 12.67
C SER A 150 22.26 -22.41 14.00
N ALA A 151 23.52 -22.81 14.24
CA ALA A 151 23.96 -23.47 15.46
C ALA A 151 24.35 -22.47 16.57
N LEU A 152 24.23 -21.17 16.32
CA LEU A 152 24.54 -20.15 17.32
C LEU A 152 23.59 -20.24 18.53
N SER A 153 24.15 -19.94 19.70
CA SER A 153 23.35 -19.76 20.93
C SER A 153 22.32 -18.64 20.74
N PRO A 154 21.26 -18.58 21.57
CA PRO A 154 20.29 -17.47 21.53
C PRO A 154 20.95 -16.07 21.61
N GLU A 155 22.06 -15.94 22.34
CA GLU A 155 22.86 -14.72 22.41
C GLU A 155 23.61 -14.44 21.10
N GLY A 156 24.19 -15.46 20.47
CA GLY A 156 24.83 -15.35 19.16
C GLY A 156 23.86 -14.95 18.06
N LEU A 157 22.64 -15.49 18.07
CA LEU A 157 21.58 -15.14 17.12
C LEU A 157 21.09 -13.68 17.32
N ALA A 158 21.00 -13.23 18.57
CA ALA A 158 20.69 -11.83 18.87
C ALA A 158 21.79 -10.88 18.38
N ALA A 159 23.07 -11.24 18.55
CA ALA A 159 24.20 -10.46 18.06
C ALA A 159 24.23 -10.38 16.52
N GLU A 160 23.96 -11.49 15.82
CA GLU A 160 23.81 -11.49 14.36
C GLU A 160 22.64 -10.64 13.89
N ALA A 161 21.48 -10.73 14.56
CA ALA A 161 20.32 -9.91 14.26
C ALA A 161 20.63 -8.40 14.43
N GLN A 162 21.36 -8.02 15.48
CA GLN A 162 21.82 -6.65 15.70
C GLN A 162 22.79 -6.19 14.59
N ALA A 163 23.77 -7.01 14.24
CA ALA A 163 24.72 -6.71 13.16
C ALA A 163 24.01 -6.58 11.79
N ALA A 164 23.01 -7.43 11.52
CA ALA A 164 22.18 -7.34 10.31
C ALA A 164 21.32 -6.07 10.31
N ALA A 165 20.75 -5.70 11.46
CA ALA A 165 19.98 -4.46 11.62
C ALA A 165 20.85 -3.22 11.38
N GLU A 166 22.09 -3.21 11.90
CA GLU A 166 23.08 -2.14 11.67
C GLU A 166 23.40 -1.99 10.18
N LYS A 167 23.75 -3.09 9.51
CA LYS A 167 24.03 -3.11 8.06
C LYS A 167 22.83 -2.62 7.25
N ASN A 168 21.62 -3.06 7.60
CA ASN A 168 20.38 -2.61 6.95
C ASN A 168 20.11 -1.12 7.19
N ARG A 169 20.39 -0.59 8.40
CA ARG A 169 20.27 0.84 8.71
C ARG A 169 21.19 1.66 7.84
N LYS A 170 22.46 1.26 7.71
CA LYS A 170 23.44 1.92 6.85
C LYS A 170 23.00 1.91 5.38
N ARG A 171 22.65 0.74 4.83
CA ARG A 171 22.17 0.62 3.45
C ARG A 171 20.93 1.50 3.18
N THR A 172 20.01 1.58 4.13
CA THR A 172 18.80 2.41 3.99
C THR A 172 19.13 3.90 4.04
N ALA A 173 20.07 4.31 4.88
CA ALA A 173 20.57 5.69 4.92
C ALA A 173 21.25 6.07 3.60
N ASP A 174 22.11 5.20 3.07
CA ASP A 174 22.80 5.41 1.80
C ASP A 174 21.81 5.53 0.63
N ALA A 175 20.82 4.62 0.56
CA ALA A 175 19.78 4.66 -0.47
C ALA A 175 18.92 5.94 -0.39
N ARG A 176 18.60 6.40 0.83
CA ARG A 176 17.87 7.67 1.05
C ARG A 176 18.69 8.87 0.58
N ASP A 177 19.98 8.85 0.86
CA ASP A 177 20.89 9.93 0.50
C ASP A 177 21.11 9.97 -1.03
N ALA A 178 21.25 8.81 -1.68
CA ALA A 178 21.25 8.69 -3.14
C ALA A 178 19.96 9.25 -3.76
N ALA A 179 18.79 8.91 -3.22
CA ALA A 179 17.50 9.44 -3.69
C ALA A 179 17.39 10.97 -3.52
N ARG A 180 18.03 11.55 -2.50
CA ARG A 180 18.09 13.00 -2.30
C ARG A 180 18.98 13.67 -3.34
N VAL A 181 20.17 13.11 -3.58
CA VAL A 181 21.09 13.59 -4.61
C VAL A 181 20.42 13.59 -5.98
N ALA A 182 19.65 12.54 -6.31
CA ALA A 182 18.89 12.46 -7.56
C ALA A 182 17.86 13.60 -7.74
N VAL A 183 17.38 14.22 -6.65
CA VAL A 183 16.44 15.36 -6.67
C VAL A 183 17.15 16.68 -6.31
N GLY A 184 18.47 16.74 -6.45
CA GLY A 184 19.29 17.93 -6.19
C GLY A 184 19.36 18.37 -4.72
N LYS A 185 19.00 17.49 -3.77
CA LYS A 185 19.07 17.75 -2.33
C LYS A 185 20.37 17.21 -1.73
N LYS A 186 20.89 17.91 -0.72
CA LYS A 186 22.12 17.50 -0.01
C LYS A 186 21.91 16.19 0.78
N PRO A 187 22.84 15.22 0.69
CA PRO A 187 22.83 14.00 1.52
C PRO A 187 23.01 14.35 3.01
N GLY A 188 22.65 13.44 3.92
CA GLY A 188 22.80 13.64 5.37
C GLY A 188 21.91 14.71 6.02
N THR A 189 21.16 15.52 5.26
CA THR A 189 20.31 16.57 5.86
C THR A 189 19.08 15.96 6.54
N LYS A 190 19.03 15.99 7.87
CA LYS A 190 17.80 15.61 8.61
C LYS A 190 16.64 16.50 8.14
N HIS A 191 15.40 16.01 8.20
CA HIS A 191 14.22 16.84 7.90
C HIS A 191 14.28 18.04 8.83
N GLN A 192 14.67 19.22 8.33
CA GLN A 192 14.82 20.37 9.19
C GLN A 192 13.42 20.75 9.68
N PRO A 193 13.23 20.93 10.99
CA PRO A 193 11.98 21.46 11.49
C PRO A 193 11.70 22.77 10.78
N VAL A 194 10.48 22.92 10.29
CA VAL A 194 10.01 24.12 9.59
C VAL A 194 10.32 25.32 10.49
N THR A 195 11.12 26.27 10.00
CA THR A 195 11.55 27.43 10.81
C THR A 195 10.33 28.22 11.29
N ALA A 196 10.45 28.90 12.45
CA ALA A 196 9.36 29.70 13.00
C ALA A 196 8.85 30.76 11.99
N GLY A 197 9.77 31.39 11.23
CA GLY A 197 9.43 32.32 10.15
C GLY A 197 8.65 31.67 9.00
N THR A 198 9.00 30.44 8.62
CA THR A 198 8.25 29.70 7.59
C THR A 198 6.87 29.28 8.08
N LYS A 199 6.74 28.88 9.35
CA LYS A 199 5.43 28.60 9.97
C LYS A 199 4.54 29.84 9.97
N LYS A 200 5.08 30.99 10.38
CA LYS A 200 4.36 32.28 10.35
C LYS A 200 3.91 32.65 8.94
N ARG A 201 4.82 32.63 7.96
CA ARG A 201 4.49 32.91 6.56
C ARG A 201 3.40 31.99 6.00
N ASN A 202 3.44 30.70 6.33
CA ASN A 202 2.40 29.77 5.90
C ASN A 202 1.07 30.08 6.57
N ALA A 203 1.06 30.37 7.87
CA ALA A 203 -0.15 30.79 8.58
C ALA A 203 -0.75 32.07 7.98
N ASP A 204 0.08 33.07 7.68
CA ASP A 204 -0.34 34.32 7.04
C ASP A 204 -0.93 34.05 5.64
N LYS A 205 -0.28 33.17 4.86
CA LYS A 205 -0.77 32.74 3.55
C LYS A 205 -2.13 32.04 3.64
N TYR A 206 -2.30 31.12 4.60
CA TYR A 206 -3.57 30.43 4.84
C TYR A 206 -4.67 31.40 5.31
N ARG A 207 -4.34 32.35 6.19
CA ARG A 207 -5.28 33.36 6.68
C ARG A 207 -5.71 34.31 5.56
N ALA A 208 -4.78 34.79 4.73
CA ALA A 208 -5.09 35.59 3.55
C ALA A 208 -5.94 34.81 2.54
N LYS A 209 -5.70 33.50 2.37
CA LYS A 209 -6.55 32.64 1.54
C LYS A 209 -7.95 32.53 2.12
N GLN A 210 -8.11 32.28 3.42
CA GLN A 210 -9.44 32.18 4.04
C GLN A 210 -10.23 33.49 3.95
N LEU A 211 -9.58 34.65 4.12
CA LEU A 211 -10.22 35.95 3.93
C LEU A 211 -10.72 36.14 2.49
N ARG A 212 -9.89 35.79 1.50
CA ARG A 212 -10.30 35.83 0.08
C ARG A 212 -11.44 34.85 -0.21
N ASP A 213 -11.35 33.63 0.30
CA ASP A 213 -12.38 32.60 0.09
C ASP A 213 -13.71 33.02 0.74
N ARG A 214 -13.68 33.65 1.92
CA ARG A 214 -14.88 34.21 2.56
C ARG A 214 -15.45 35.38 1.77
N ALA A 215 -14.60 36.31 1.31
CA ALA A 215 -15.03 37.46 0.49
C ALA A 215 -15.64 37.02 -0.85
N ASN A 216 -15.03 36.02 -1.49
CA ASN A 216 -15.47 35.47 -2.77
C ASN A 216 -16.55 34.38 -2.60
N ARG A 217 -16.97 34.08 -1.36
CA ARG A 217 -17.97 33.06 -1.02
C ARG A 217 -17.67 31.67 -1.60
N VAL A 218 -16.39 31.33 -1.69
CA VAL A 218 -15.93 30.02 -2.18
C VAL A 218 -16.28 28.95 -1.15
N PHE A 219 -17.04 27.94 -1.57
CA PHE A 219 -17.56 26.86 -0.71
C PHE A 219 -18.20 27.39 0.58
N TYR A 220 -19.15 28.32 0.44
CA TYR A 220 -19.66 29.11 1.54
C TYR A 220 -21.09 28.73 1.96
N CYS A 221 -21.35 28.78 3.27
CA CYS A 221 -22.66 28.58 3.85
C CYS A 221 -23.30 29.92 4.25
N ASN A 222 -24.42 30.25 3.61
CA ASN A 222 -25.16 31.51 3.83
C ASN A 222 -25.82 31.60 5.22
N ILE A 223 -26.12 30.46 5.83
CA ILE A 223 -26.87 30.40 7.09
C ILE A 223 -25.91 30.60 8.27
N CYS A 224 -24.73 30.00 8.18
CA CYS A 224 -23.72 30.05 9.25
C CYS A 224 -22.64 31.10 8.99
N ASP A 225 -22.65 31.79 7.84
CA ASP A 225 -21.63 32.76 7.40
C ASP A 225 -20.19 32.21 7.50
N VAL A 226 -19.97 31.02 6.95
CA VAL A 226 -18.67 30.33 6.97
C VAL A 226 -18.26 29.84 5.59
N SER A 227 -17.00 30.05 5.21
CA SER A 227 -16.38 29.41 4.04
C SER A 227 -15.64 28.13 4.43
N CYS A 228 -15.80 27.09 3.62
CA CYS A 228 -15.14 25.80 3.78
C CYS A 228 -13.93 25.68 2.86
N THR A 229 -13.01 24.77 3.16
CA THR A 229 -11.81 24.59 2.33
C THR A 229 -12.13 23.97 0.97
N HIS A 230 -13.03 22.98 0.91
CA HIS A 230 -13.48 22.24 -0.28
C HIS A 230 -14.96 21.86 -0.18
N GLN A 231 -15.59 21.51 -1.31
CA GLN A 231 -17.01 21.15 -1.40
C GLN A 231 -17.44 20.05 -0.41
N SER A 232 -16.67 18.98 -0.28
CA SER A 232 -17.01 17.87 0.63
C SER A 232 -17.14 18.31 2.10
N ARG A 233 -16.35 19.32 2.51
CA ARG A 233 -16.43 19.92 3.85
C ARG A 233 -17.65 20.82 4.00
N LEU A 234 -18.07 21.49 2.94
CA LEU A 234 -19.32 22.24 2.93
C LEU A 234 -20.52 21.29 3.03
N ASP A 235 -20.49 20.17 2.31
CA ASP A 235 -21.56 19.16 2.34
C ASP A 235 -21.67 18.49 3.73
N GLU A 236 -20.53 18.23 4.37
CA GLU A 236 -20.48 17.79 5.76
C GLU A 236 -21.04 18.86 6.72
N HIS A 237 -20.62 20.13 6.54
CA HIS A 237 -21.12 21.25 7.32
C HIS A 237 -22.65 21.37 7.24
N MET A 238 -23.24 21.28 6.03
CA MET A 238 -24.68 21.38 5.81
C MET A 238 -25.47 20.22 6.44
N ARG A 239 -24.85 19.04 6.56
CA ARG A 239 -25.44 17.88 7.27
C ARG A 239 -25.16 17.87 8.76
N GLY A 240 -24.30 18.77 9.24
CA GLY A 240 -23.87 18.84 10.62
C GLY A 240 -24.98 19.31 11.57
N GLY A 241 -25.05 18.70 12.74
CA GLY A 241 -26.01 19.05 13.80
C GLY A 241 -26.07 20.55 14.15
N PRO A 242 -24.94 21.29 14.25
CA PRO A 242 -24.96 22.73 14.52
C PRO A 242 -25.66 23.54 13.42
N HIS A 243 -25.38 23.21 12.15
CA HIS A 243 -26.02 23.85 11.01
C HIS A 243 -27.53 23.58 11.02
N LEU A 244 -27.93 22.32 11.22
CA LEU A 244 -29.34 21.93 11.26
C LEU A 244 -30.11 22.62 12.39
N LYS A 245 -29.52 22.78 13.58
CA LYS A 245 -30.12 23.55 14.67
C LYS A 245 -30.33 25.02 14.29
N MET A 246 -29.35 25.62 13.62
CA MET A 246 -29.43 27.00 13.15
C MET A 246 -30.52 27.17 12.08
N VAL A 247 -30.63 26.21 11.16
CA VAL A 247 -31.73 26.16 10.18
C VAL A 247 -33.08 26.02 10.87
N GLN A 248 -33.18 25.19 11.91
CA GLN A 248 -34.42 24.93 12.65
C GLN A 248 -34.96 26.16 13.38
N GLY A 249 -34.09 27.07 13.83
CA GLY A 249 -34.47 28.32 14.49
C GLY A 249 -34.90 29.46 13.56
N LEU A 250 -34.81 29.31 12.23
CA LEU A 250 -35.23 30.34 11.27
C LEU A 250 -36.72 30.20 10.90
N ASN A 251 -37.42 31.35 10.79
CA ASN A 251 -38.83 31.43 10.39
C ASN A 251 -39.07 30.88 8.96
N GLY A 252 -40.28 30.40 8.69
CA GLY A 252 -40.61 29.67 7.45
C GLY A 252 -40.43 30.43 6.13
N LYS A 253 -40.51 31.77 6.13
CA LYS A 253 -40.24 32.60 4.94
C LYS A 253 -38.74 32.75 4.66
N ASP A 254 -37.92 32.86 5.71
CA ASP A 254 -36.46 33.03 5.59
C ASP A 254 -35.76 31.74 5.18
N ARG A 255 -36.27 30.58 5.61
CA ARG A 255 -35.77 29.25 5.19
C ARG A 255 -35.88 29.04 3.68
N ASN A 256 -37.04 29.32 3.10
CA ASN A 256 -37.28 29.12 1.67
C ASN A 256 -36.46 30.10 0.81
N GLN A 257 -36.33 31.35 1.25
CA GLN A 257 -35.53 32.35 0.54
C GLN A 257 -34.02 32.05 0.62
N ALA A 258 -33.53 31.57 1.77
CA ALA A 258 -32.16 31.13 1.94
C ALA A 258 -31.83 29.89 1.09
N GLN A 259 -32.74 28.91 1.01
CA GLN A 259 -32.59 27.72 0.18
C GLN A 259 -32.59 28.03 -1.33
N HIS A 260 -33.46 28.95 -1.79
CA HIS A 260 -33.50 29.37 -3.19
C HIS A 260 -32.20 30.08 -3.60
N ARG A 261 -31.74 31.05 -2.81
CA ARG A 261 -30.47 31.77 -3.07
C ARG A 261 -29.26 30.84 -3.03
N LEU A 262 -29.30 29.77 -2.23
CA LEU A 262 -28.24 28.74 -2.17
C LEU A 262 -28.20 27.92 -3.47
N ARG A 263 -29.36 27.54 -4.02
CA ARG A 263 -29.46 26.79 -5.27
C ARG A 263 -28.96 27.62 -6.45
N ASP A 264 -29.28 28.90 -6.48
CA ASP A 264 -28.81 29.83 -7.51
C ASP A 264 -27.28 30.03 -7.44
N ALA A 265 -26.72 30.19 -6.23
CA ALA A 265 -25.27 30.32 -6.03
C ALA A 265 -24.51 29.03 -6.41
N GLN A 266 -25.05 27.86 -6.07
CA GLN A 266 -24.45 26.57 -6.45
C GLN A 266 -24.51 26.32 -7.96
N ASN A 267 -25.53 26.81 -8.65
CA ASN A 267 -25.62 26.74 -10.11
C ASN A 267 -24.60 27.68 -10.77
N HIS A 268 -24.48 28.93 -10.29
CA HIS A 268 -23.49 29.88 -10.81
C HIS A 268 -22.04 29.40 -10.64
N GLU A 269 -21.71 28.79 -9.51
CA GLU A 269 -20.35 28.29 -9.28
C GLU A 269 -20.04 27.01 -10.09
N ARG A 270 -21.05 26.16 -10.35
CA ARG A 270 -20.92 25.04 -11.29
C ARG A 270 -20.65 25.52 -12.72
N ASP A 271 -21.37 26.55 -13.15
CA ASP A 271 -21.19 27.12 -14.48
C ASP A 271 -19.82 27.80 -14.62
N ALA A 272 -19.40 28.58 -13.62
CA ALA A 272 -18.06 29.16 -13.58
C ALA A 272 -16.94 28.11 -13.57
N GLN A 273 -17.14 26.95 -12.91
CA GLN A 273 -16.19 25.84 -12.96
C GLN A 273 -16.16 25.15 -14.33
N ARG A 274 -17.32 24.98 -14.99
CA ARG A 274 -17.42 24.47 -16.37
C ARG A 274 -16.69 25.38 -17.35
N ASP A 275 -16.84 26.69 -17.20
CA ASP A 275 -16.19 27.66 -18.08
C ASP A 275 -14.67 27.69 -17.88
N ARG A 276 -14.20 27.61 -16.63
CA ARG A 276 -12.77 27.47 -16.33
C ARG A 276 -12.18 26.17 -16.89
N ALA A 277 -12.90 25.05 -16.81
CA ALA A 277 -12.47 23.77 -17.37
C ALA A 277 -12.43 23.81 -18.92
N ARG A 278 -13.40 24.47 -19.56
CA ARG A 278 -13.41 24.67 -21.03
C ARG A 278 -12.27 25.56 -21.50
N ALA A 279 -11.90 26.58 -20.74
CA ALA A 279 -10.76 27.45 -21.06
C ALA A 279 -9.42 26.72 -20.98
N GLN A 280 -9.31 25.69 -20.12
CA GLN A 280 -8.08 24.89 -19.96
C GLN A 280 -7.88 23.83 -21.06
N HIS A 281 -8.93 23.45 -21.79
CA HIS A 281 -8.88 22.48 -22.90
C HIS A 281 -8.66 23.11 -24.29
N LYS A 282 -8.51 24.44 -24.37
CA LYS A 282 -8.29 25.19 -25.63
C LYS A 282 -6.81 25.48 -25.93
N HIS A 283 -5.88 24.85 -25.22
CA HIS A 283 -4.44 24.91 -25.47
C HIS A 283 -3.85 23.52 -25.68
#